data_AF-A0A920MVL6-F1
#
_entry.id   AF-A0A920MVL6-F1
#
_cell.length_a   1.000
_cell.length_b   1.000
_cell.length_c   1.000
_cell.angle_alpha   90.00
_cell.angle_beta   90.00
_cell.angle_gamma   90.00
#
_symmetry.space_group_name_H-M   'P 1'
#
loop_
_entity.id
_entity.type
_entity.pdbx_description
1 polymer ?
#
loop_
_entity_poly.entity_id
_entity_poly.type
_entity_poly.pdbx_seq_one_letter_code
_entity_poly.pdbx_strand_id
1 'polypeptide(L)' 'MRLFVLQEKNFTNVDQVKNSIDEDAAKLYDLILKRTLASQMKSAKLKQISVNIENQRSDFRANGKVIFFPGLYGCLC' A
#
# COMPACT_ATOMS: atom_id res chain seq x y z
N MET A 1 -0.91 1.18 -23.52
CA MET A 1 -1.34 0.86 -22.13
C MET A 1 -0.81 -0.51 -21.72
N ARG A 2 0.52 -0.68 -21.66
CA ARG A 2 1.16 -1.99 -21.41
C ARG A 2 2.63 -1.77 -21.02
N LEU A 3 2.91 -0.97 -20.00
CA LEU A 3 4.29 -0.73 -19.55
C LEU A 3 4.31 0.00 -18.20
N PHE A 4 3.92 -0.64 -17.10
CA PHE A 4 4.29 -0.14 -15.77
C PHE A 4 4.43 -1.37 -14.87
N VAL A 5 5.62 -1.51 -14.30
CA VAL A 5 6.12 -2.57 -13.42
C VAL A 5 6.72 -3.77 -14.13
N LEU A 6 8.05 -3.81 -14.05
CA LEU A 6 8.94 -4.92 -14.37
C LEU A 6 8.41 -6.23 -13.77
N GLN A 7 7.96 -7.14 -14.64
CA GLN A 7 7.76 -8.57 -14.36
C GLN A 7 9.05 -9.35 -14.69
N GLU A 8 10.24 -8.77 -14.48
CA GLU A 8 11.52 -9.38 -14.89
C GLU A 8 12.60 -9.38 -13.80
N LYS A 9 12.23 -9.36 -12.51
CA LYS A 9 13.21 -9.60 -11.44
C LYS A 9 12.86 -10.84 -10.64
N ASN A 10 13.65 -11.90 -10.83
CA ASN A 10 13.61 -13.11 -10.01
C ASN A 10 14.15 -12.80 -8.61
N PHE A 11 13.26 -12.37 -7.71
CA PHE A 11 13.56 -12.34 -6.28
C PHE A 11 13.36 -13.74 -5.70
N THR A 12 14.28 -14.17 -4.84
CA THR A 12 14.11 -15.41 -4.08
C THR A 12 12.88 -15.31 -3.20
N ASN A 13 12.09 -16.39 -3.12
CA ASN A 13 10.87 -16.37 -2.33
C ASN A 13 11.18 -16.18 -0.83
N VAL A 14 10.39 -15.34 -0.14
CA VAL A 14 10.60 -15.00 1.28
C VAL A 14 10.60 -16.24 2.17
N ASP A 15 9.82 -17.27 1.84
CA ASP A 15 9.76 -18.53 2.58
C ASP A 15 11.04 -19.36 2.43
N GLN A 16 11.71 -19.28 1.27
CA GLN A 16 13.01 -19.91 1.07
C GLN A 16 14.11 -19.17 1.84
N VAL A 17 14.04 -17.84 1.87
CA VAL A 17 15.01 -17.01 2.58
C VAL A 17 14.88 -17.22 4.10
N LYS A 18 13.65 -17.23 4.65
CA LYS A 18 13.37 -17.49 6.08
C LYS A 18 14.01 -18.77 6.62
N ASN A 19 14.11 -19.82 5.80
CA ASN A 19 14.70 -21.10 6.22
C ASN A 19 16.24 -21.12 6.15
N SER A 20 16.86 -20.08 5.59
CA SER A 20 18.31 -20.03 5.33
C SER A 20 19.04 -18.96 6.14
N ILE A 21 18.33 -18.01 6.74
CA ILE A 21 18.90 -16.92 7.54
C ILE A 21 18.15 -16.73 8.86
N ASP A 22 18.76 -15.97 9.76
CA ASP A 22 18.17 -15.57 11.04
C ASP A 22 16.82 -14.84 10.87
N GLU A 23 15.94 -14.98 11.86
CA GLU A 23 14.57 -14.45 11.79
C GLU A 23 14.53 -12.93 11.58
N ASP A 24 15.44 -12.19 12.21
CA ASP A 24 15.49 -10.73 12.08
C ASP A 24 16.01 -10.32 10.69
N ALA A 25 16.96 -11.08 10.14
CA ALA A 25 17.44 -10.89 8.79
C ALA A 25 16.34 -11.21 7.75
N ALA A 26 15.50 -12.21 8.01
CA ALA A 26 14.36 -12.54 7.15
C ALA A 26 13.26 -11.46 7.18
N LYS A 27 12.97 -10.90 8.37
CA LYS A 27 12.06 -9.74 8.50
C LYS A 27 12.59 -8.52 7.75
N LEU A 28 13.89 -8.27 7.83
CA LEU A 28 14.53 -7.17 7.11
C LEU A 28 14.46 -7.37 5.59
N TYR A 29 14.72 -8.60 5.11
CA TYR A 29 14.58 -8.96 3.70
C TYR A 29 13.17 -8.71 3.18
N ASP A 30 12.15 -9.18 3.91
CA ASP A 30 10.74 -8.97 3.58
C ASP A 30 10.38 -7.47 3.51
N LEU A 31 10.87 -6.67 4.45
CA LEU A 31 10.64 -5.22 4.47
C LEU A 31 11.26 -4.52 3.26
N ILE A 32 12.52 -4.84 2.93
CA ILE A 32 13.22 -4.30 1.76
C ILE A 32 12.49 -4.69 0.48
N LEU A 33 12.08 -5.96 0.37
CA LEU A 33 11.38 -6.48 -0.81
C LEU A 33 10.02 -5.78 -1.01
N LYS A 34 9.20 -5.70 0.05
CA LYS A 34 7.93 -4.97 0.04
C LYS A 34 8.10 -3.52 -0.38
N ARG A 35 9.09 -2.80 0.17
CA ARG A 35 9.35 -1.40 -0.18
C ARG A 35 9.81 -1.26 -1.63
N THR A 36 10.64 -2.18 -2.12
CA THR A 36 11.12 -2.19 -3.50
C THR A 36 9.96 -2.38 -4.48
N LEU A 37 9.11 -3.37 -4.25
CA LEU A 37 7.92 -3.63 -5.08
C LEU A 37 6.93 -2.47 -5.02
N ALA A 38 6.64 -1.98 -3.81
CA ALA A 38 5.73 -0.88 -3.59
C ALA A 38 6.19 0.40 -4.30
N SER A 39 7.50 0.73 -4.28
CA SER A 39 8.04 1.90 -4.98
C SER A 39 7.83 1.90 -6.49
N GLN A 40 7.63 0.73 -7.09
CA GLN A 40 7.34 0.59 -8.52
C GLN A 40 5.83 0.66 -8.81
N MET A 41 4.97 0.52 -7.80
CA MET A 41 3.52 0.56 -7.96
C MET A 41 3.03 2.00 -8.18
N LYS A 42 1.92 2.12 -8.90
CA LYS A 42 1.21 3.40 -9.01
C LYS A 42 0.65 3.83 -7.65
N SER A 43 0.68 5.13 -7.38
CA SER A 43 0.09 5.72 -6.17
C SER A 43 -1.37 5.30 -5.99
N ALA A 44 -1.77 5.09 -4.73
CA ALA A 44 -3.17 4.80 -4.43
C ALA A 44 -4.08 5.95 -4.89
N LYS A 45 -5.26 5.58 -5.34
CA LYS A 45 -6.32 6.54 -5.65
C LYS A 45 -7.37 6.46 -4.54
N LEU A 46 -7.40 7.52 -3.75
CA LEU A 46 -8.33 7.72 -2.63
C LEU A 46 -9.33 8.80 -3.04
N LYS A 47 -10.61 8.60 -2.74
CA LYS A 47 -11.60 9.67 -2.79
C LYS A 47 -11.93 10.05 -1.37
N GLN A 48 -11.73 11.33 -1.06
CA GLN A 48 -12.18 11.91 0.19
C GLN A 48 -13.57 12.51 -0.02
N ILE A 49 -14.46 12.26 0.92
CA ILE A 49 -15.84 12.76 0.91
C ILE A 49 -15.98 13.54 2.22
N SER A 50 -16.34 14.82 2.12
CA SER A 50 -16.67 15.66 3.28
C SER A 50 -18.09 16.15 3.10
N VAL A 51 -18.93 15.92 4.09
CA VAL A 51 -20.31 16.38 4.13
C VAL A 51 -20.46 17.30 5.33
N ASN A 52 -20.85 18.54 5.09
CA ASN A 52 -21.27 19.47 6.12
C ASN A 52 -22.80 19.52 6.13
N ILE A 53 -23.39 19.43 7.31
CA ILE A 53 -24.83 19.48 7.52
C ILE A 53 -25.09 20.61 8.52
N GLU A 54 -25.77 21.65 8.06
CA GLU A 54 -26.13 22.80 8.88
C GLU A 54 -27.59 22.66 9.34
N ASN A 55 -27.85 22.86 10.62
CA ASN A 55 -29.18 22.90 11.19
C ASN A 55 -29.31 24.08 12.16
N GLN A 56 -29.72 25.24 11.61
CA GLN A 56 -29.97 26.50 12.32
C GLN A 56 -28.80 27.01 13.17
N ARG A 57 -28.61 26.44 14.37
CA ARG A 57 -27.53 26.79 15.33
C ARG A 57 -26.50 25.68 15.50
N SER A 58 -26.59 24.60 14.72
CA SER A 58 -25.74 23.43 14.88
C SER A 58 -25.17 22.98 13.55
N ASP A 59 -23.85 22.79 13.52
CA ASP A 59 -23.12 22.34 12.34
C ASP A 59 -22.52 20.96 12.61
N PHE A 60 -22.80 20.02 11.72
CA PHE A 60 -22.23 18.68 11.75
C PHE A 60 -21.32 18.48 10.54
N ARG A 61 -20.18 17.81 10.77
CA ARG A 61 -19.24 17.45 9.72
C ARG A 61 -18.99 15.95 9.73
N ALA A 62 -19.25 15.29 8.62
CA ALA A 62 -18.91 13.90 8.39
C ALA A 62 -17.81 13.80 7.33
N ASN A 63 -16.78 13.01 7.62
CA ASN A 63 -15.68 12.73 6.69
C ASN A 63 -15.64 11.24 6.38
N GLY A 64 -15.59 10.89 5.09
CA GLY A 64 -15.41 9.53 4.61
C GLY A 64 -14.21 9.44 3.66
N LYS A 65 -13.58 8.27 3.60
CA LYS A 65 -12.54 7.95 2.61
C LYS A 65 -12.90 6.63 1.94
N VAL A 66 -12.84 6.59 0.62
CA VAL A 66 -13.06 5.38 -0.18
C VAL A 66 -11.81 5.11 -1.00
N ILE A 67 -11.29 3.89 -0.92
CA ILE A 67 -10.12 3.43 -1.68
C ILE A 67 -10.62 2.92 -3.03
N PHE A 68 -10.29 3.61 -4.12
CA PHE A 68 -10.63 3.19 -5.48
C PHE A 68 -9.57 2.28 -6.09
N PHE A 69 -8.31 2.55 -5.75
CA PHE A 69 -7.18 1.72 -6.14
C PHE A 69 -6.18 1.71 -4.99
N PRO A 70 -5.90 0.54 -4.38
CA PRO A 70 -5.03 0.45 -3.22
C PRO A 70 -3.57 0.79 -3.54
N GLY A 71 -3.12 0.58 -4.79
CA GLY A 71 -1.77 0.94 -5.23
C GLY A 71 -0.69 0.54 -4.23
N LEU A 72 0.25 1.47 -3.98
CA LEU A 72 1.28 1.37 -2.94
C LEU A 72 0.77 0.89 -1.56
N TYR A 73 -0.42 1.33 -1.13
CA TYR A 73 -0.95 1.04 0.22
C TYR A 73 -1.35 -0.42 0.39
N GLY A 74 -1.67 -1.12 -0.70
CA GLY A 74 -2.02 -2.55 -0.62
C GLY A 74 -0.82 -3.48 -0.41
N CYS A 75 0.41 -3.02 -0.64
CA CYS A 75 1.63 -3.83 -0.52
C CYS A 75 2.41 -3.57 0.78
N LEU A 76 2.19 -2.41 1.41
CA LEU A 76 2.93 -1.95 2.59
C LEU A 76 2.14 -2.03 3.90
N CYS A 77 0.83 -2.22 3.82
CA CYS A 77 -0.05 -2.41 4.98
C CYS A 77 -0.32 -3.89 5.24
#